data_AF-A0A4W6CN20-F1
#
_entry.id   AF-A0A4W6CN20-F1
#
_cell.length_a   1.000
_cell.length_b   1.000
_cell.length_c   1.000
_cell.angle_alpha   90.00
_cell.angle_beta   90.00
_cell.angle_gamma   90.00
#
_symmetry.space_group_name_H-M   'P 1'
#
loop_
_entity.id
_entity.type
_entity.pdbx_description
1 polymer ?
#
loop_
_entity_poly.entity_id
_entity_poly.type
_entity_poly.pdbx_seq_one_letter_code
_entity_poly.pdbx_strand_id
1 'polypeptide(L)'
;ATIKTWRKYASSLLIFCAVTTPPLSHKPSKCSPAQIRRLASQVDGTRLWETHLRPILIQRLPGTQGSLVVQQHITSTLSSLSAGWSIDLDSFQSPTPRGQVTFTNIVATLDPSAPRRLLLACHYDSKVLPPDPRAPERVFLGASDSAVPCAMILELATSLDAQLRSFKQQDLFVLLDLLGGPDPLIANHFDNTGALKRLHRQGLLTSHPSEQTYFRKDVYLGPVQDDHIPFLHKGVPVLHVIATPFPQFWHTLDDTEENMHRPTVENLTKIMAVFLAEYLGF
;
A
#
# COMPACT_ATOMS: atom_id res chain seq x y z
N ALA A 1 -4.26 -20.08 -6.99
CA ALA A 1 -5.33 -19.60 -7.90
C ALA A 1 -4.82 -18.39 -8.67
N THR A 2 -5.33 -18.12 -9.87
CA THR A 2 -4.96 -16.92 -10.65
C THR A 2 -5.65 -15.67 -10.10
N ILE A 3 -4.98 -14.52 -10.19
CA ILE A 3 -5.47 -13.26 -9.59
C ILE A 3 -6.80 -12.79 -10.23
N LYS A 4 -7.06 -13.21 -11.47
CA LYS A 4 -8.30 -12.92 -12.22
C LYS A 4 -9.57 -13.63 -11.65
N THR A 5 -9.45 -14.38 -10.54
CA THR A 5 -10.57 -15.05 -9.85
C THR A 5 -11.08 -14.33 -8.58
N TRP A 6 -10.47 -13.21 -8.17
CA TRP A 6 -10.82 -12.51 -6.91
C TRP A 6 -11.91 -11.42 -7.04
N ARG A 7 -12.52 -11.28 -8.23
CA ARG A 7 -13.55 -10.27 -8.55
C ARG A 7 -14.81 -10.46 -7.70
N LYS A 8 -14.94 -9.74 -6.58
CA LYS A 8 -16.16 -9.73 -5.76
C LYS A 8 -16.55 -8.37 -5.14
N TYR A 9 -15.62 -7.42 -5.05
CA TYR A 9 -15.91 -6.05 -4.63
C TYR A 9 -15.74 -5.10 -5.82
N ALA A 10 -16.47 -3.99 -5.78
CA ALA A 10 -16.50 -2.95 -6.81
C ALA A 10 -15.45 -1.87 -6.50
N SER A 11 -14.21 -2.32 -6.35
CA SER A 11 -12.98 -1.56 -6.09
C SER A 11 -12.02 -1.78 -7.26
N SER A 12 -11.03 -0.91 -7.39
CA SER A 12 -9.98 -1.00 -8.42
C SER A 12 -8.65 -1.18 -7.71
N LEU A 13 -8.21 -2.44 -7.56
CA LEU A 13 -7.04 -2.79 -6.75
C LEU A 13 -5.74 -2.56 -7.51
N LEU A 14 -4.75 -1.98 -6.83
CA LEU A 14 -3.34 -2.16 -7.13
C LEU A 14 -2.85 -3.39 -6.35
N ILE A 15 -2.32 -4.40 -7.05
CA ILE A 15 -1.72 -5.61 -6.46
C ILE A 15 -0.29 -5.74 -6.96
N PHE A 16 0.67 -5.66 -6.03
CA PHE A 16 2.11 -5.69 -6.27
C PHE A 16 2.70 -7.00 -5.75
N CYS A 17 3.16 -7.87 -6.65
CA CYS A 17 3.61 -9.23 -6.32
C CYS A 17 5.14 -9.38 -6.41
N ALA A 18 5.82 -9.32 -5.26
CA ALA A 18 7.20 -9.75 -5.10
C ALA A 18 7.32 -11.31 -5.09
N VAL A 19 8.52 -11.83 -5.34
CA VAL A 19 8.77 -13.20 -5.86
C VAL A 19 9.26 -14.16 -4.79
N THR A 20 8.89 -15.47 -4.82
CA THR A 20 8.71 -16.21 -3.55
C THR A 20 8.98 -17.78 -3.52
N THR A 21 9.47 -18.38 -2.39
CA THR A 21 9.99 -19.76 -2.07
C THR A 21 9.22 -20.57 -1.00
N PRO A 22 9.42 -21.90 -0.87
CA PRO A 22 9.06 -22.71 0.32
C PRO A 22 9.97 -22.47 1.55
N PRO A 23 9.56 -22.82 2.79
CA PRO A 23 8.32 -23.52 3.19
C PRO A 23 7.33 -22.61 3.97
N LEU A 24 6.29 -23.21 4.57
CA LEU A 24 5.30 -22.53 5.41
C LEU A 24 5.92 -21.88 6.68
N SER A 25 7.04 -22.40 7.17
CA SER A 25 7.75 -21.88 8.35
C SER A 25 8.75 -20.77 7.99
N HIS A 26 8.38 -19.86 7.07
CA HIS A 26 9.27 -18.78 6.67
C HIS A 26 9.62 -17.87 7.86
N LYS A 27 10.91 -17.65 8.08
CA LYS A 27 11.46 -16.78 9.12
C LYS A 27 12.19 -15.63 8.42
N PRO A 28 11.70 -14.38 8.54
CA PRO A 28 12.40 -13.23 7.99
C PRO A 28 13.87 -13.20 8.40
N SER A 29 14.74 -12.80 7.46
CA SER A 29 16.13 -12.50 7.80
C SER A 29 16.16 -11.30 8.76
N LYS A 30 17.25 -11.14 9.52
CA LYS A 30 17.44 -9.94 10.35
C LYS A 30 18.43 -9.02 9.66
N CYS A 31 17.96 -7.87 9.15
CA CYS A 31 18.84 -6.85 8.61
C CYS A 31 19.74 -6.32 9.74
N SER A 32 21.05 -6.25 9.47
CA SER A 32 22.00 -5.56 10.33
C SER A 32 21.67 -4.07 10.46
N PRO A 33 22.13 -3.36 11.52
CA PRO A 33 21.97 -1.90 11.63
C PRO A 33 22.47 -1.14 10.39
N ALA A 34 23.52 -1.63 9.73
CA ALA A 34 24.04 -1.07 8.48
C ALA A 34 23.07 -1.25 7.30
N GLN A 35 22.49 -2.45 7.12
CA GLN A 35 21.44 -2.68 6.11
C GLN A 35 20.20 -1.81 6.39
N ILE A 36 19.77 -1.69 7.65
CA ILE A 36 18.62 -0.87 8.03
C ILE A 36 18.85 0.61 7.68
N ARG A 37 20.04 1.16 7.95
CA ARG A 37 20.40 2.51 7.52
C ARG A 37 20.39 2.65 5.99
N ARG A 38 20.98 1.69 5.26
CA ARG A 38 20.99 1.66 3.78
C ARG A 38 19.55 1.71 3.24
N LEU A 39 18.69 0.79 3.66
CA LEU A 39 17.30 0.69 3.23
C LEU A 39 16.50 1.95 3.56
N ALA A 40 16.62 2.48 4.78
CA ALA A 40 15.96 3.72 5.18
C ALA A 40 16.43 4.96 4.40
N SER A 41 17.67 4.95 3.88
CA SER A 41 18.22 6.01 3.03
C SER A 41 17.89 5.87 1.53
N GLN A 42 17.35 4.73 1.09
CA GLN A 42 16.85 4.55 -0.28
C GLN A 42 15.43 5.12 -0.47
N VAL A 43 14.67 5.23 0.63
CA VAL A 43 13.34 5.85 0.64
C VAL A 43 13.48 7.37 0.54
N ASP A 44 13.00 7.93 -0.56
CA ASP A 44 13.08 9.35 -0.90
C ASP A 44 11.72 10.02 -0.67
N GLY A 45 11.62 10.83 0.41
CA GLY A 45 10.40 11.56 0.75
C GLY A 45 9.94 12.56 -0.31
N THR A 46 10.86 13.07 -1.14
CA THR A 46 10.54 13.99 -2.24
C THR A 46 9.92 13.22 -3.40
N ARG A 47 10.52 12.09 -3.81
CA ARG A 47 9.98 11.22 -4.86
C ARG A 47 8.63 10.63 -4.45
N LEU A 48 8.53 10.10 -3.23
CA LEU A 48 7.29 9.60 -2.65
C LEU A 48 6.15 10.61 -2.74
N TRP A 49 6.41 11.89 -2.45
CA TRP A 49 5.37 12.91 -2.44
C TRP A 49 5.10 13.53 -3.82
N GLU A 50 6.14 14.04 -4.46
CA GLU A 50 6.04 14.85 -5.67
C GLU A 50 5.89 14.00 -6.93
N THR A 51 6.48 12.79 -6.95
CA THR A 51 6.44 11.88 -8.11
C THR A 51 5.37 10.81 -7.97
N HIS A 52 5.11 10.27 -6.77
CA HIS A 52 4.19 9.14 -6.59
C HIS A 52 2.83 9.50 -5.97
N LEU A 53 2.75 10.44 -5.01
CA LEU A 53 1.49 10.82 -4.38
C LEU A 53 0.71 11.87 -5.19
N ARG A 54 1.31 13.01 -5.52
CA ARG A 54 0.62 14.13 -6.18
C ARG A 54 -0.13 13.76 -7.46
N PRO A 55 0.38 12.91 -8.38
CA PRO A 55 -0.38 12.48 -9.56
C PRO A 55 -1.63 11.63 -9.26
N ILE A 56 -1.75 11.08 -8.05
CA ILE A 56 -2.88 10.26 -7.59
C ILE A 56 -3.94 11.10 -6.86
N LEU A 57 -3.58 12.30 -6.37
CA LEU A 57 -4.47 13.23 -5.65
C LEU A 57 -5.45 14.00 -6.57
N ILE A 58 -6.17 13.26 -7.41
CA ILE A 58 -7.28 13.72 -8.23
C ILE A 58 -8.52 12.86 -7.97
N GLN A 59 -9.73 13.36 -8.27
CA GLN A 59 -10.92 12.52 -8.26
C GLN A 59 -10.77 11.40 -9.31
N ARG A 60 -10.82 10.15 -8.85
CA ARG A 60 -10.42 8.97 -9.63
C ARG A 60 -11.45 7.83 -9.52
N LEU A 61 -12.73 8.20 -9.53
CA LEU A 61 -13.87 7.26 -9.48
C LEU A 61 -13.77 6.20 -10.60
N PRO A 62 -14.19 4.94 -10.38
CA PRO A 62 -14.14 3.91 -11.41
C PRO A 62 -14.88 4.32 -12.69
N GLY A 63 -14.31 3.93 -13.84
CA GLY A 63 -14.78 4.27 -15.19
C GLY A 63 -14.55 5.72 -15.65
N THR A 64 -13.87 6.57 -14.87
CA THR A 64 -13.63 7.99 -15.24
C THR A 64 -12.24 8.25 -15.81
N GLN A 65 -12.07 9.40 -16.49
CA GLN A 65 -10.77 9.84 -17.01
C GLN A 65 -9.71 10.00 -15.90
N GLY A 66 -10.09 10.44 -14.69
CA GLY A 66 -9.16 10.52 -13.55
C GLY A 66 -8.65 9.13 -13.13
N SER A 67 -9.54 8.13 -13.10
CA SER A 67 -9.13 6.74 -12.85
C SER A 67 -8.20 6.20 -13.95
N LEU A 68 -8.41 6.59 -15.22
CA LEU A 68 -7.52 6.22 -16.32
C LEU A 68 -6.13 6.89 -16.23
N VAL A 69 -6.07 8.17 -15.84
CA VAL A 69 -4.80 8.89 -15.61
C VAL A 69 -4.01 8.23 -14.47
N VAL A 70 -4.67 7.85 -13.37
CA VAL A 70 -4.01 7.14 -12.26
C VAL A 70 -3.54 5.74 -12.67
N GLN A 71 -4.32 4.98 -13.46
CA GLN A 71 -3.87 3.72 -14.08
C GLN A 71 -2.61 3.91 -14.91
N GLN A 72 -2.58 4.94 -15.77
CA GLN A 72 -1.43 5.24 -16.62
C GLN A 72 -0.20 5.66 -15.80
N HIS A 73 -0.38 6.46 -14.74
CA HIS A 73 0.71 6.83 -13.83
C HIS A 73 1.33 5.61 -13.13
N ILE A 74 0.50 4.76 -12.51
CA ILE A 74 0.94 3.57 -11.79
C ILE A 74 1.65 2.59 -12.74
N THR A 75 1.06 2.31 -13.89
CA THR A 75 1.61 1.33 -14.85
C THR A 75 2.88 1.82 -15.54
N SER A 76 2.97 3.09 -15.92
CA SER A 76 4.20 3.66 -16.51
C SER A 76 5.35 3.70 -15.50
N THR A 77 5.07 4.08 -14.24
CA THR A 77 6.06 4.05 -13.14
C THR A 77 6.63 2.64 -12.95
N LEU A 78 5.76 1.62 -12.82
CA LEU A 78 6.21 0.24 -12.62
C LEU A 78 6.90 -0.36 -13.86
N SER A 79 6.54 0.09 -15.07
CA SER A 79 7.16 -0.33 -16.33
C SER A 79 8.57 0.24 -16.54
N SER A 80 8.92 1.37 -15.91
CA SER A 80 10.25 1.98 -16.05
C SER A 80 11.33 1.38 -15.13
N LEU A 81 10.93 0.51 -14.19
CA LEU A 81 11.82 -0.08 -13.18
C LEU A 81 12.66 -1.24 -13.74
N SER A 82 13.96 -1.28 -13.39
CA SER A 82 14.95 -2.22 -13.96
C SER A 82 14.79 -3.67 -13.50
N ALA A 83 13.95 -3.91 -12.49
CA ALA A 83 13.50 -5.22 -12.06
C ALA A 83 12.57 -5.92 -13.08
N GLY A 84 11.94 -5.18 -14.00
CA GLY A 84 11.20 -5.75 -15.13
C GLY A 84 9.82 -6.31 -14.78
N TRP A 85 8.94 -5.48 -14.23
CA TRP A 85 7.58 -5.86 -13.82
C TRP A 85 6.70 -6.29 -15.00
N SER A 86 6.08 -7.47 -14.88
CA SER A 86 4.98 -7.90 -15.74
C SER A 86 3.68 -7.29 -15.22
N ILE A 87 2.94 -6.55 -16.07
CA ILE A 87 1.71 -5.85 -15.67
C ILE A 87 0.51 -6.46 -16.39
N ASP A 88 -0.38 -7.07 -15.62
CA ASP A 88 -1.70 -7.55 -16.04
C ASP A 88 -2.76 -6.49 -15.69
N LEU A 89 -3.59 -6.06 -16.65
CA LEU A 89 -4.79 -5.27 -16.38
C LEU A 89 -6.01 -6.20 -16.37
N ASP A 90 -6.63 -6.39 -15.21
CA ASP A 90 -7.82 -7.23 -15.05
C ASP A 90 -9.09 -6.37 -15.08
N SER A 91 -9.53 -6.01 -16.29
CA SER A 91 -10.75 -5.23 -16.49
C SER A 91 -12.01 -6.09 -16.48
N PHE A 92 -13.07 -5.57 -15.86
CA PHE A 92 -14.41 -6.16 -15.84
C PHE A 92 -15.48 -5.06 -15.71
N GLN A 93 -16.73 -5.38 -16.02
CA GLN A 93 -17.85 -4.47 -15.77
C GLN A 93 -18.71 -4.98 -14.63
N SER A 94 -19.29 -4.06 -13.85
CA SER A 94 -20.24 -4.37 -12.78
C SER A 94 -21.38 -3.33 -12.78
N PRO A 95 -22.63 -3.72 -12.46
CA PRO A 95 -23.70 -2.77 -12.20
C PRO A 95 -23.43 -2.00 -10.91
N THR A 96 -23.74 -0.70 -10.92
CA THR A 96 -23.60 0.22 -9.78
C THR A 96 -24.79 1.19 -9.72
N PRO A 97 -24.96 1.97 -8.64
CA PRO A 97 -25.92 3.09 -8.61
C PRO A 97 -25.68 4.17 -9.68
N ARG A 98 -24.50 4.19 -10.32
CA ARG A 98 -24.16 5.07 -11.46
C ARG A 98 -24.43 4.41 -12.83
N GLY A 99 -25.09 3.26 -12.86
CA GLY A 99 -25.23 2.40 -14.03
C GLY A 99 -24.11 1.37 -14.15
N GLN A 100 -23.93 0.81 -15.36
CA GLN A 100 -22.87 -0.16 -15.65
C GLN A 100 -21.51 0.55 -15.71
N VAL A 101 -20.55 0.12 -14.88
CA VAL A 101 -19.23 0.75 -14.77
C VAL A 101 -18.13 -0.28 -15.02
N THR A 102 -17.08 0.14 -15.75
CA THR A 102 -15.85 -0.63 -15.93
C THR A 102 -14.89 -0.38 -14.78
N PHE A 103 -14.42 -1.46 -14.17
CA PHE A 103 -13.37 -1.52 -13.15
C PHE A 103 -12.14 -2.18 -13.77
N THR A 104 -10.94 -1.81 -13.32
CA THR A 104 -9.67 -2.41 -13.76
C THR A 104 -8.79 -2.63 -12.54
N ASN A 105 -8.38 -3.86 -12.26
CA ASN A 105 -7.31 -4.09 -11.30
C ASN A 105 -5.95 -4.02 -12.01
N ILE A 106 -4.96 -3.40 -11.37
CA ILE A 106 -3.58 -3.32 -11.83
C ILE A 106 -2.78 -4.39 -11.09
N VAL A 107 -2.41 -5.46 -11.78
CA VAL A 107 -1.71 -6.62 -11.22
C VAL A 107 -0.26 -6.61 -11.70
N ALA A 108 0.63 -5.99 -10.92
CA ALA A 108 2.06 -5.97 -11.17
C ALA A 108 2.73 -7.20 -10.54
N THR A 109 3.48 -7.98 -11.32
CA THR A 109 4.19 -9.18 -10.88
C THR A 109 5.64 -9.17 -11.35
N LEU A 110 6.58 -9.29 -10.42
CA LEU A 110 8.02 -9.28 -10.69
C LEU A 110 8.56 -10.62 -11.24
N ASP A 111 7.91 -11.73 -10.95
CA ASP A 111 8.13 -13.01 -11.63
C ASP A 111 6.83 -13.81 -11.72
N PRO A 112 6.18 -13.86 -12.89
CA PRO A 112 4.95 -14.63 -13.09
C PRO A 112 5.12 -16.15 -12.95
N SER A 113 6.34 -16.67 -13.12
CA SER A 113 6.66 -18.11 -13.01
C SER A 113 6.83 -18.58 -11.56
N ALA A 114 6.90 -17.65 -10.61
CA ALA A 114 7.13 -17.95 -9.20
C ALA A 114 6.01 -18.83 -8.59
N PRO A 115 6.34 -19.91 -7.87
CA PRO A 115 5.35 -20.84 -7.30
C PRO A 115 4.57 -20.24 -6.13
N ARG A 116 5.09 -19.19 -5.52
CA ARG A 116 4.54 -18.41 -4.40
C ARG A 116 4.83 -16.91 -4.66
N ARG A 117 4.18 -15.97 -3.96
CA ARG A 117 4.29 -14.51 -4.22
C ARG A 117 3.94 -13.68 -2.96
N LEU A 118 4.75 -12.67 -2.65
CA LEU A 118 4.45 -11.67 -1.63
C LEU A 118 3.62 -10.55 -2.26
N LEU A 119 2.34 -10.48 -1.92
CA LEU A 119 1.42 -9.45 -2.38
C LEU A 119 1.46 -8.26 -1.41
N LEU A 120 1.72 -7.05 -1.91
CA LEU A 120 1.21 -5.82 -1.32
C LEU A 120 -0.05 -5.40 -2.10
N ALA A 121 -1.06 -4.86 -1.42
CA ALA A 121 -2.27 -4.38 -2.05
C ALA A 121 -2.77 -3.06 -1.43
N CYS A 122 -3.56 -2.32 -2.21
CA CYS A 122 -4.43 -1.21 -1.82
C CYS A 122 -5.43 -0.93 -2.96
N HIS A 123 -6.55 -0.24 -2.71
CA HIS A 123 -7.36 0.31 -3.81
C HIS A 123 -6.74 1.60 -4.34
N TYR A 124 -6.87 1.86 -5.65
CA TYR A 124 -6.44 3.12 -6.27
C TYR A 124 -7.59 4.01 -6.69
N ASP A 125 -8.85 3.56 -6.72
CA ASP A 125 -9.98 4.45 -6.94
C ASP A 125 -10.30 5.31 -5.70
N SER A 126 -11.10 6.38 -5.89
CA SER A 126 -11.58 7.24 -4.82
C SER A 126 -13.10 7.18 -4.69
N LYS A 127 -13.60 7.46 -3.48
CA LYS A 127 -15.03 7.45 -3.18
C LYS A 127 -15.77 8.61 -3.85
N VAL A 128 -17.05 8.39 -4.17
CA VAL A 128 -17.99 9.48 -4.42
C VAL A 128 -18.61 9.95 -3.10
N LEU A 129 -18.44 11.23 -2.78
CA LEU A 129 -19.14 11.93 -1.71
C LEU A 129 -20.16 12.93 -2.29
N PRO A 130 -21.18 13.35 -1.52
CA PRO A 130 -22.00 14.50 -1.88
C PRO A 130 -21.16 15.79 -1.99
N PRO A 131 -21.48 16.72 -2.90
CA PRO A 131 -20.84 18.05 -2.94
C PRO A 131 -21.13 18.86 -1.66
N ASP A 132 -20.19 19.70 -1.20
CA ASP A 132 -20.50 20.73 -0.19
C ASP A 132 -21.28 21.87 -0.86
N PRO A 133 -22.50 22.23 -0.41
CA PRO A 133 -23.26 23.35 -0.97
C PRO A 133 -22.55 24.72 -0.91
N ARG A 134 -21.49 24.85 -0.11
CA ARG A 134 -20.68 26.07 0.04
C ARG A 134 -19.40 26.07 -0.80
N ALA A 135 -19.03 24.92 -1.36
CA ALA A 135 -17.82 24.70 -2.14
C ALA A 135 -18.06 23.56 -3.17
N PRO A 136 -18.98 23.74 -4.13
CA PRO A 136 -19.44 22.68 -5.04
C PRO A 136 -18.34 22.15 -5.99
N GLU A 137 -17.23 22.88 -6.14
CA GLU A 137 -16.02 22.47 -6.85
C GLU A 137 -15.11 21.54 -6.04
N ARG A 138 -15.26 21.45 -4.71
CA ARG A 138 -14.50 20.50 -3.88
C ARG A 138 -14.99 19.07 -4.14
N VAL A 139 -14.04 18.20 -4.48
CA VAL A 139 -14.26 16.78 -4.73
C VAL A 139 -13.46 15.93 -3.75
N PHE A 140 -13.97 14.74 -3.41
CA PHE A 140 -13.23 13.80 -2.57
C PHE A 140 -11.98 13.29 -3.29
N LEU A 141 -10.82 13.60 -2.71
CA LEU A 141 -9.53 13.11 -3.19
C LEU A 141 -9.17 11.77 -2.54
N GLY A 142 -9.45 11.58 -1.25
CA GLY A 142 -9.06 10.35 -0.55
C GLY A 142 -7.53 10.21 -0.54
N ALA A 143 -6.86 11.13 0.15
CA ALA A 143 -5.40 11.11 0.28
C ALA A 143 -4.95 9.92 1.13
N SER A 144 -5.59 9.67 2.27
CA SER A 144 -5.41 8.45 3.05
C SER A 144 -6.16 7.24 2.48
N ASP A 145 -7.21 7.49 1.70
CA ASP A 145 -8.23 6.54 1.19
C ASP A 145 -8.20 6.41 -0.36
N SER A 146 -7.25 5.73 -1.01
CA SER A 146 -5.98 5.16 -0.52
C SER A 146 -4.79 5.61 -1.39
N ALA A 147 -4.71 6.92 -1.68
CA ALA A 147 -3.63 7.48 -2.51
C ALA A 147 -2.23 7.37 -1.88
N VAL A 148 -2.13 7.57 -0.56
CA VAL A 148 -0.88 7.38 0.20
C VAL A 148 -0.43 5.91 0.16
N PRO A 149 -1.28 4.91 0.47
CA PRO A 149 -0.95 3.50 0.21
C PRO A 149 -0.46 3.20 -1.22
N CYS A 150 -1.10 3.77 -2.25
CA CYS A 150 -0.61 3.63 -3.63
C CYS A 150 0.81 4.19 -3.81
N ALA A 151 1.05 5.41 -3.33
CA ALA A 151 2.34 6.09 -3.43
C ALA A 151 3.43 5.35 -2.63
N MET A 152 3.10 4.80 -1.47
CA MET A 152 3.98 3.93 -0.68
C MET A 152 4.40 2.68 -1.46
N ILE A 153 3.48 2.01 -2.16
CA ILE A 153 3.82 0.84 -2.98
C ILE A 153 4.75 1.22 -4.15
N LEU A 154 4.49 2.35 -4.83
CA LEU A 154 5.36 2.85 -5.91
C LEU A 154 6.77 3.22 -5.41
N GLU A 155 6.86 3.85 -4.23
CA GLU A 155 8.16 4.19 -3.63
C GLU A 155 8.91 2.95 -3.14
N LEU A 156 8.23 1.95 -2.59
CA LEU A 156 8.84 0.67 -2.21
C LEU A 156 9.35 -0.10 -3.44
N ALA A 157 8.62 -0.04 -4.56
CA ALA A 157 9.06 -0.59 -5.84
C ALA A 157 10.33 0.11 -6.36
N THR A 158 10.37 1.44 -6.27
CA THR A 158 11.43 2.27 -6.83
C THR A 158 12.70 2.28 -5.97
N SER A 159 12.56 2.49 -4.65
CA SER A 159 13.68 2.52 -3.69
C SER A 159 14.41 1.16 -3.57
N LEU A 160 13.71 0.05 -3.82
CA LEU A 160 14.25 -1.30 -3.74
C LEU A 160 14.52 -1.94 -5.11
N ASP A 161 14.37 -1.21 -6.24
CA ASP A 161 14.42 -1.76 -7.61
C ASP A 161 15.66 -2.64 -7.85
N ALA A 162 16.86 -2.18 -7.47
CA ALA A 162 18.10 -2.94 -7.62
C ALA A 162 18.14 -4.23 -6.78
N GLN A 163 17.51 -4.23 -5.60
CA GLN A 163 17.37 -5.42 -4.76
C GLN A 163 16.30 -6.37 -5.31
N LEU A 164 15.13 -5.86 -5.72
CA LEU A 164 14.05 -6.63 -6.33
C LEU A 164 14.49 -7.28 -7.65
N ARG A 165 15.26 -6.57 -8.47
CA ARG A 165 15.91 -7.08 -9.68
C ARG A 165 16.84 -8.27 -9.41
N SER A 166 17.48 -8.32 -8.24
CA SER A 166 18.41 -9.39 -7.86
C SER A 166 17.76 -10.48 -6.99
N PHE A 167 16.65 -10.20 -6.32
CA PHE A 167 15.96 -11.13 -5.43
C PHE A 167 14.64 -11.64 -5.99
N LYS A 168 14.65 -12.94 -6.28
CA LYS A 168 13.49 -13.69 -6.75
C LYS A 168 13.13 -14.85 -5.80
N GLN A 169 12.79 -14.67 -4.50
CA GLN A 169 12.15 -15.69 -3.59
C GLN A 169 11.70 -15.16 -2.13
N GLN A 170 11.01 -15.97 -1.25
CA GLN A 170 10.17 -15.80 0.02
C GLN A 170 8.59 -16.07 0.11
N ASP A 171 7.58 -15.38 0.74
CA ASP A 171 6.04 -15.55 0.56
C ASP A 171 5.06 -14.86 1.57
N LEU A 172 4.03 -14.05 1.18
CA LEU A 172 2.97 -13.46 2.07
C LEU A 172 1.81 -12.68 1.32
N PHE A 173 0.75 -12.20 2.00
CA PHE A 173 -0.12 -11.08 1.53
C PHE A 173 -0.23 -9.98 2.62
N VAL A 174 -0.15 -8.71 2.20
CA VAL A 174 -0.26 -7.50 3.03
C VAL A 174 -1.16 -6.49 2.32
N LEU A 175 -2.13 -5.92 3.03
CA LEU A 175 -2.99 -4.82 2.55
C LEU A 175 -2.65 -3.55 3.32
N LEU A 176 -2.36 -2.46 2.60
CA LEU A 176 -2.13 -1.12 3.13
C LEU A 176 -3.38 -0.28 2.86
N ASP A 177 -4.01 0.25 3.92
CA ASP A 177 -5.25 1.03 3.80
C ASP A 177 -5.34 2.13 4.87
N LEU A 178 -6.00 3.26 4.56
CA LEU A 178 -6.22 4.42 5.44
C LEU A 178 -4.95 4.93 6.17
N LEU A 179 -3.84 5.01 5.43
CA LEU A 179 -2.54 5.46 5.96
C LEU A 179 -2.27 6.93 5.58
N GLY A 180 -1.67 7.70 6.50
CA GLY A 180 -1.10 9.03 6.20
C GLY A 180 -1.44 10.15 7.18
N GLY A 181 -2.44 9.97 8.04
CA GLY A 181 -2.73 10.90 9.14
C GLY A 181 -1.61 10.99 10.19
N PRO A 182 -1.65 11.99 11.09
CA PRO A 182 -0.77 12.04 12.25
C PRO A 182 -1.04 10.87 13.21
N ASP A 183 0.01 10.37 13.86
CA ASP A 183 0.01 9.35 14.93
C ASP A 183 -1.00 8.17 14.76
N PRO A 184 -0.98 7.44 13.63
CA PRO A 184 -1.92 6.34 13.38
C PRO A 184 -1.66 5.16 14.32
N LEU A 185 -2.70 4.71 15.02
CA LEU A 185 -2.68 3.45 15.75
C LEU A 185 -3.05 2.31 14.79
N ILE A 186 -2.11 1.43 14.49
CA ILE A 186 -2.32 0.24 13.66
C ILE A 186 -2.48 -0.97 14.59
N ALA A 187 -3.68 -1.55 14.62
CA ALA A 187 -3.97 -2.76 15.36
C ALA A 187 -3.18 -3.95 14.77
N ASN A 188 -2.26 -4.51 15.55
CA ASN A 188 -1.19 -5.32 15.00
C ASN A 188 -1.52 -6.83 15.02
N HIS A 189 -1.99 -7.34 13.88
CA HIS A 189 -2.42 -8.73 13.71
C HIS A 189 -1.29 -9.79 13.63
N PHE A 190 0.00 -9.40 13.65
CA PHE A 190 1.14 -10.34 13.60
C PHE A 190 2.30 -9.93 14.51
N ASP A 191 3.16 -10.87 14.92
CA ASP A 191 4.16 -10.58 15.97
C ASP A 191 5.29 -9.59 15.60
N ASN A 192 5.54 -9.37 14.29
CA ASN A 192 6.81 -8.85 13.76
C ASN A 192 7.03 -7.31 13.81
N THR A 193 6.84 -6.69 14.97
CA THR A 193 7.17 -5.25 15.18
C THR A 193 8.68 -4.93 15.22
N GLY A 194 9.54 -5.85 14.79
CA GLY A 194 11.01 -5.73 14.88
C GLY A 194 11.59 -4.57 14.07
N ALA A 195 11.07 -4.33 12.86
CA ALA A 195 11.53 -3.26 11.97
C ALA A 195 11.36 -1.86 12.60
N LEU A 196 10.14 -1.55 13.05
CA LEU A 196 9.79 -0.32 13.76
C LEU A 196 10.79 0.00 14.88
N LYS A 197 11.00 -0.96 15.79
CA LYS A 197 11.83 -0.78 16.99
C LYS A 197 13.29 -0.56 16.66
N ARG A 198 13.83 -1.26 15.65
CA ARG A 198 15.22 -1.09 15.20
C ARG A 198 15.43 0.19 14.38
N LEU A 199 14.41 0.72 13.71
CA LEU A 199 14.45 2.02 13.04
C LEU A 199 14.44 3.16 14.07
N HIS A 200 13.50 3.14 15.03
CA HIS A 200 13.40 4.11 16.11
C HIS A 200 14.69 4.19 16.96
N ARG A 201 15.23 3.05 17.40
CA ARG A 201 16.50 2.97 18.16
C ARG A 201 17.73 3.51 17.43
N GLN A 202 17.64 3.74 16.12
CA GLN A 202 18.71 4.31 15.29
C GLN A 202 18.45 5.77 14.90
N GLY A 203 17.38 6.40 15.41
CA GLY A 203 17.01 7.77 15.05
C GLY A 203 16.52 7.94 13.61
N LEU A 204 16.08 6.86 12.95
CA LEU A 204 15.72 6.84 11.53
C LEU A 204 14.24 7.17 11.26
N LEU A 205 13.48 7.51 12.31
CA LEU A 205 12.06 7.87 12.23
C LEU A 205 11.84 9.28 12.77
N THR A 206 11.24 10.16 11.95
CA THR A 206 11.00 11.57 12.27
C THR A 206 9.68 11.71 13.04
N SER A 207 9.63 12.55 14.08
CA SER A 207 8.41 12.75 14.90
C SER A 207 7.84 11.44 15.52
N HIS A 208 8.70 10.48 15.86
CA HIS A 208 8.30 9.16 16.39
C HIS A 208 8.79 8.96 17.84
N PRO A 209 8.03 9.39 18.87
CA PRO A 209 8.51 9.52 20.24
C PRO A 209 8.67 8.20 21.02
N SER A 210 8.10 7.08 20.56
CA SER A 210 8.11 5.81 21.31
C SER A 210 8.13 4.58 20.40
N GLU A 211 8.80 3.50 20.82
CA GLU A 211 8.79 2.17 20.17
C GLU A 211 7.39 1.57 19.91
N GLN A 212 6.33 2.16 20.48
CA GLN A 212 4.96 1.68 20.40
C GLN A 212 3.99 2.73 19.81
N THR A 213 4.49 3.82 19.19
CA THR A 213 3.62 4.88 18.64
C THR A 213 2.64 4.33 17.58
N TYR A 214 3.12 3.58 16.58
CA TYR A 214 2.26 3.09 15.49
C TYR A 214 1.63 1.71 15.74
N PHE A 215 2.42 0.66 15.96
CA PHE A 215 1.91 -0.72 15.98
C PHE A 215 1.63 -1.20 17.42
N ARG A 216 0.35 -1.49 17.73
CA ARG A 216 -0.12 -1.89 19.07
C ARG A 216 -0.75 -3.28 19.07
N LYS A 217 -0.41 -4.10 20.08
CA LYS A 217 -0.91 -5.50 20.24
C LYS A 217 -1.99 -5.66 21.31
N ASP A 218 -2.10 -4.66 22.18
CA ASP A 218 -2.97 -4.57 23.34
C ASP A 218 -4.34 -3.91 23.02
N VAL A 219 -4.54 -3.53 21.75
CA VAL A 219 -5.74 -2.84 21.25
C VAL A 219 -6.36 -3.66 20.13
N TYR A 220 -7.62 -4.08 20.33
CA TYR A 220 -8.46 -4.70 19.31
C TYR A 220 -9.81 -3.97 19.27
N LEU A 221 -10.13 -3.36 18.13
CA LEU A 221 -11.30 -2.49 17.96
C LEU A 221 -12.41 -3.14 17.09
N GLY A 222 -12.31 -4.46 16.86
CA GLY A 222 -13.19 -5.22 15.96
C GLY A 222 -12.61 -5.41 14.55
N PRO A 223 -13.28 -6.20 13.70
CA PRO A 223 -12.87 -6.41 12.32
C PRO A 223 -13.39 -5.30 11.39
N VAL A 224 -12.54 -4.82 10.48
CA VAL A 224 -12.93 -3.94 9.37
C VAL A 224 -13.12 -4.80 8.11
N GLN A 225 -14.19 -4.57 7.35
CA GLN A 225 -14.38 -5.20 6.02
C GLN A 225 -13.73 -4.32 4.94
N ASP A 226 -12.89 -4.94 4.13
CA ASP A 226 -12.02 -4.27 3.16
C ASP A 226 -11.54 -5.30 2.09
N ASP A 227 -10.77 -4.88 1.09
CA ASP A 227 -10.33 -5.65 -0.09
C ASP A 227 -9.60 -6.97 0.20
N HIS A 228 -9.14 -7.21 1.44
CA HIS A 228 -8.59 -8.50 1.85
C HIS A 228 -9.65 -9.61 2.02
N ILE A 229 -10.93 -9.27 2.19
CA ILE A 229 -12.00 -10.21 2.53
C ILE A 229 -12.19 -11.35 1.49
N PRO A 230 -12.07 -11.16 0.16
CA PRO A 230 -12.10 -12.26 -0.82
C PRO A 230 -10.94 -13.25 -0.63
N PHE A 231 -9.75 -12.74 -0.31
CA PHE A 231 -8.52 -13.52 -0.12
C PHE A 231 -8.61 -14.36 1.16
N LEU A 232 -9.04 -13.75 2.26
CA LEU A 232 -9.28 -14.42 3.54
C LEU A 232 -10.30 -15.56 3.40
N HIS A 233 -11.39 -15.34 2.67
CA HIS A 233 -12.41 -16.38 2.38
C HIS A 233 -11.91 -17.57 1.53
N LYS A 234 -10.68 -17.52 0.98
CA LYS A 234 -10.03 -18.66 0.31
C LYS A 234 -8.79 -19.16 1.06
N GLY A 235 -8.59 -18.75 2.32
CA GLY A 235 -7.49 -19.20 3.15
C GLY A 235 -6.14 -18.55 2.86
N VAL A 236 -6.11 -17.39 2.19
CA VAL A 236 -4.88 -16.59 2.07
C VAL A 236 -4.58 -15.93 3.43
N PRO A 237 -3.36 -16.07 3.99
CA PRO A 237 -2.97 -15.34 5.20
C PRO A 237 -2.83 -13.84 4.91
N VAL A 238 -3.53 -12.99 5.66
CA VAL A 238 -3.59 -11.54 5.45
C VAL A 238 -2.97 -10.80 6.63
N LEU A 239 -2.02 -9.89 6.34
CA LEU A 239 -1.69 -8.78 7.25
C LEU A 239 -2.45 -7.53 6.78
N HIS A 240 -3.42 -7.08 7.56
CA HIS A 240 -4.15 -5.83 7.31
C HIS A 240 -3.46 -4.69 8.06
N VAL A 241 -2.93 -3.69 7.33
CA VAL A 241 -2.19 -2.54 7.86
C VAL A 241 -3.08 -1.31 7.68
N ILE A 242 -3.98 -1.12 8.63
CA ILE A 242 -5.00 -0.08 8.65
C ILE A 242 -4.95 0.70 9.97
N ALA A 243 -5.19 2.01 9.91
CA ALA A 243 -5.30 2.84 11.11
C ALA A 243 -6.67 2.60 11.79
N THR A 244 -6.68 2.27 13.09
CA THR A 244 -7.89 2.09 13.89
C THR A 244 -7.68 2.76 15.27
N PRO A 245 -8.37 3.86 15.61
CA PRO A 245 -9.43 4.53 14.84
C PRO A 245 -8.94 5.09 13.49
N PHE A 246 -9.87 5.22 12.55
CA PHE A 246 -9.61 5.83 11.24
C PHE A 246 -9.16 7.30 11.40
N PRO A 247 -8.46 7.89 10.41
CA PRO A 247 -8.13 9.31 10.41
C PRO A 247 -9.36 10.21 10.62
N GLN A 248 -9.21 11.34 11.31
CA GLN A 248 -10.35 12.20 11.71
C GLN A 248 -11.11 12.81 10.51
N PHE A 249 -10.48 12.86 9.34
CA PHE A 249 -11.02 13.34 8.05
C PHE A 249 -11.51 12.19 7.14
N TRP A 250 -11.53 10.94 7.61
CA TRP A 250 -11.98 9.79 6.83
C TRP A 250 -13.41 10.00 6.29
N HIS A 251 -13.60 9.75 4.99
CA HIS A 251 -14.84 10.05 4.26
C HIS A 251 -15.32 11.52 4.34
N THR A 252 -14.47 12.51 4.65
CA THR A 252 -14.78 13.95 4.47
C THR A 252 -14.03 14.53 3.28
N LEU A 253 -14.46 15.71 2.79
CA LEU A 253 -13.73 16.43 1.72
C LEU A 253 -12.37 16.97 2.18
N ASP A 254 -11.98 16.74 3.43
CA ASP A 254 -10.73 17.18 4.05
C ASP A 254 -9.66 16.06 4.07
N ASP A 255 -9.94 14.88 3.52
CA ASP A 255 -8.92 13.86 3.20
C ASP A 255 -8.11 14.27 1.95
N THR A 256 -7.26 15.29 2.13
CA THR A 256 -6.47 15.98 1.10
C THR A 256 -4.98 16.03 1.48
N GLU A 257 -4.12 16.56 0.59
CA GLU A 257 -2.68 16.60 0.82
C GLU A 257 -2.29 17.34 2.12
N GLU A 258 -3.00 18.42 2.42
CA GLU A 258 -2.70 19.36 3.50
C GLU A 258 -2.85 18.75 4.89
N ASN A 259 -3.72 17.74 5.03
CA ASN A 259 -3.96 17.02 6.28
C ASN A 259 -3.14 15.73 6.42
N MET A 260 -2.32 15.36 5.43
CA MET A 260 -1.39 14.23 5.52
C MET A 260 -0.13 14.62 6.30
N HIS A 261 0.21 13.83 7.33
CA HIS A 261 1.42 14.06 8.12
C HIS A 261 2.65 13.45 7.42
N ARG A 262 3.35 14.26 6.60
CA ARG A 262 4.56 13.89 5.84
C ARG A 262 5.54 12.96 6.62
N PRO A 263 5.92 13.24 7.90
CA PRO A 263 6.76 12.34 8.69
C PRO A 263 6.17 10.94 8.94
N THR A 264 4.85 10.81 9.17
CA THR A 264 4.20 9.49 9.30
C THR A 264 4.36 8.69 8.01
N VAL A 265 4.06 9.31 6.86
CA VAL A 265 4.09 8.66 5.54
C VAL A 265 5.50 8.15 5.22
N GLU A 266 6.53 8.99 5.41
CA GLU A 266 7.92 8.57 5.26
C GLU A 266 8.32 7.45 6.23
N ASN A 267 7.93 7.55 7.50
CA ASN A 267 8.26 6.56 8.52
C ASN A 267 7.66 5.19 8.17
N LEU A 268 6.37 5.14 7.84
CA LEU A 268 5.69 3.91 7.43
C LEU A 268 6.34 3.31 6.18
N THR A 269 6.74 4.14 5.21
CA THR A 269 7.48 3.68 4.02
C THR A 269 8.84 3.08 4.38
N LYS A 270 9.62 3.73 5.28
CA LYS A 270 10.90 3.21 5.78
C LYS A 270 10.73 1.91 6.58
N ILE A 271 9.65 1.78 7.35
CA ILE A 271 9.29 0.54 8.08
C ILE A 271 8.95 -0.58 7.09
N MET A 272 8.15 -0.29 6.06
CA MET A 272 7.80 -1.27 5.03
C MET A 272 9.00 -1.67 4.15
N ALA A 273 9.94 -0.75 3.88
CA ALA A 273 11.16 -1.07 3.13
C ALA A 273 12.05 -2.07 3.88
N VAL A 274 12.22 -1.89 5.20
CA VAL A 274 12.92 -2.86 6.06
C VAL A 274 12.13 -4.15 6.20
N PHE A 275 10.80 -4.09 6.32
CA PHE A 275 9.95 -5.28 6.35
C PHE A 275 10.11 -6.11 5.06
N LEU A 276 10.05 -5.50 3.88
CA LEU A 276 10.25 -6.18 2.60
C LEU A 276 11.64 -6.81 2.49
N ALA A 277 12.70 -6.10 2.90
CA ALA A 277 14.06 -6.63 2.87
C ALA A 277 14.26 -7.83 3.81
N GLU A 278 13.73 -7.76 5.04
CA GLU A 278 13.72 -8.90 5.96
C GLU A 278 12.83 -10.04 5.46
N TYR A 279 11.72 -9.72 4.78
CA TYR A 279 10.80 -10.73 4.26
C TYR A 279 11.34 -11.44 3.02
N LEU A 280 12.07 -10.76 2.13
CA LEU A 280 12.60 -11.31 0.87
C LEU A 280 14.07 -11.77 1.00
N GLY A 281 14.80 -11.27 2.00
CA GLY A 281 16.10 -11.80 2.44
C GLY A 281 17.36 -11.02 2.02
N PHE A 282 17.32 -9.68 1.93
CA PHE A 282 18.42 -8.84 1.35
C PHE A 282 18.96 -7.67 2.22
#